data_AF-A0A7S0WFV5-F1
#
_entry.id   AF-A0A7S0WFV5-F1
#
_cell.length_a   1.000
_cell.length_b   1.000
_cell.length_c   1.000
_cell.angle_alpha   90.00
_cell.angle_beta   90.00
_cell.angle_gamma   90.00
#
_symmetry.space_group_name_H-M   'P 1'
#
loop_
_entity.id
_entity.type
_entity.pdbx_description
1 polymer ?
#
loop_
_entity_poly.entity_id
_entity_poly.type
_entity_poly.pdbx_seq_one_letter_code
_entity_poly.pdbx_strand_id
1 'polypeptide(L)'
;TNRVLCGHREDVSRLLDVCRQSIVFDNVKDLTACLIQIYEDPEATIVRIKNRLDPSYNSYASAGYRDVALNLRICNRRSSHMALDTHVCEVQLLLKQVAEIKNEDGHKRYIQFRNARGQ
;
A
#
# COMPACT_ATOMS: atom_id res chain seq x y z
N THR A 1 -0.97 -16.27 8.14
CA THR A 1 0.15 -16.95 8.85
C THR A 1 1.19 -17.63 7.95
N ASN A 2 1.17 -17.51 6.61
CA ASN A 2 2.23 -18.13 5.78
C ASN A 2 2.61 -17.27 4.55
N ARG A 3 3.35 -16.18 4.77
CA ARG A 3 4.07 -15.47 3.68
C ARG A 3 5.57 -15.45 3.83
N VAL A 4 6.07 -15.73 5.04
CA VAL A 4 7.50 -15.73 5.36
C VAL A 4 8.25 -16.83 4.58
N LEU A 5 7.57 -17.92 4.17
CA LEU A 5 8.26 -19.11 3.64
C LEU A 5 8.42 -19.19 2.11
N CYS A 6 7.68 -18.43 1.29
CA CYS A 6 7.59 -18.74 -0.16
C CYS A 6 8.28 -17.75 -1.12
N GLY A 7 9.08 -16.79 -0.64
CA GLY A 7 9.76 -15.88 -1.56
C GLY A 7 10.86 -15.00 -0.97
N HIS A 8 11.01 -14.98 0.35
CA HIS A 8 12.06 -14.22 1.02
C HIS A 8 12.83 -15.24 1.85
N ARG A 9 13.96 -15.73 1.31
CA ARG A 9 14.88 -16.62 2.01
C ARG A 9 15.26 -15.97 3.33
N GLU A 10 14.58 -16.35 4.42
CA GLU A 10 14.89 -16.11 5.83
C GLU A 10 15.04 -14.65 6.31
N ASP A 11 15.02 -13.67 5.40
CA ASP A 11 15.12 -12.25 5.71
C ASP A 11 13.74 -11.61 5.88
N VAL A 12 13.25 -11.65 7.12
CA VAL A 12 11.95 -11.11 7.53
C VAL A 12 11.87 -9.59 7.32
N SER A 13 13.01 -8.90 7.23
CA SER A 13 13.07 -7.44 7.03
C SER A 13 12.56 -7.02 5.64
N ARG A 14 12.51 -7.95 4.68
CA ARG A 14 12.03 -7.72 3.32
C ARG A 14 10.50 -7.77 3.17
N LEU A 15 9.77 -8.18 4.21
CA LEU A 15 8.32 -8.10 4.21
C LEU A 15 7.87 -6.64 4.34
N LEU A 16 7.64 -6.01 3.20
CA LEU A 16 7.15 -4.63 3.11
C LEU A 16 5.66 -4.47 3.45
N ASP A 17 4.94 -5.55 3.77
CA ASP A 17 3.50 -5.54 4.05
C ASP A 17 3.09 -6.18 5.38
N VAL A 18 3.99 -6.24 6.37
CA VAL A 18 3.62 -6.61 7.75
C VAL A 18 2.58 -5.63 8.31
N CYS A 19 2.78 -4.34 8.06
CA CYS A 19 1.86 -3.27 8.44
C CYS A 19 1.23 -2.68 7.18
N ARG A 20 -0.05 -2.96 6.96
CA ARG A 20 -0.87 -2.35 5.90
C ARG A 20 -2.06 -1.63 6.49
N GLN A 21 -2.25 -0.36 6.13
CA GLN A 21 -3.43 0.43 6.46
C GLN A 21 -4.10 0.95 5.18
N SER A 22 -5.41 1.17 5.22
CA SER A 22 -6.16 1.83 4.15
C SER A 22 -6.86 3.08 4.69
N ILE A 23 -6.77 4.18 3.95
CA ILE A 23 -7.49 5.43 4.24
C ILE A 23 -8.46 5.65 3.08
N VAL A 24 -9.73 5.83 3.40
CA VAL A 24 -10.81 5.97 2.43
C VAL A 24 -11.21 7.45 2.33
N PHE A 25 -11.30 7.95 1.11
CA PHE A 25 -11.68 9.32 0.79
C PHE A 25 -12.90 9.34 -0.12
N ASP A 26 -13.76 10.35 0.04
CA ASP A 26 -14.90 10.55 -0.87
C ASP A 26 -14.44 11.20 -2.19
N ASN A 27 -13.45 12.10 -2.14
CA ASN A 27 -12.98 12.86 -3.29
C ASN A 27 -11.49 12.69 -3.56
N VAL A 28 -11.10 12.84 -4.84
CA VAL A 28 -9.69 12.87 -5.26
C VAL A 28 -8.95 14.07 -4.66
N LYS A 29 -9.63 15.20 -4.44
CA LYS A 29 -9.03 16.39 -3.83
C LYS A 29 -8.51 16.11 -2.42
N ASP A 30 -9.32 15.44 -1.61
CA ASP A 30 -8.98 15.09 -0.22
C ASP A 30 -7.84 14.06 -0.17
N LEU A 31 -7.86 13.11 -1.10
CA LEU A 31 -6.76 12.15 -1.30
C LEU A 31 -5.44 12.87 -1.61
N THR A 32 -5.45 13.80 -2.57
CA THR A 32 -4.26 14.58 -2.94
C THR A 32 -3.78 15.46 -1.78
N ALA A 33 -4.69 16.09 -1.04
CA ALA A 33 -4.33 16.87 0.14
C ALA A 33 -3.65 16.00 1.22
N CYS A 34 -4.18 14.79 1.48
CA CYS A 34 -3.55 13.85 2.39
C CYS A 34 -2.16 13.40 1.90
N LEU A 35 -2.01 13.14 0.59
CA LEU A 35 -0.72 12.79 0.01
C LEU A 35 0.32 13.91 0.19
N ILE A 36 -0.08 15.17 0.00
CA ILE A 36 0.79 16.33 0.23
C ILE A 36 1.17 16.42 1.72
N GLN A 37 0.22 16.25 2.63
CA GLN A 37 0.51 16.25 4.07
C GLN A 37 1.52 15.16 4.46
N ILE A 38 1.39 13.95 3.92
CA ILE A 38 2.36 12.85 4.17
C ILE A 38 3.73 13.18 3.56
N TYR A 39 3.77 13.87 2.42
CA TYR A 39 5.01 14.28 1.77
C TYR A 39 5.74 15.39 2.55
N GLU A 40 4.98 16.31 3.15
CA GLU A 40 5.52 17.43 3.95
C GLU A 40 5.86 17.03 5.39
N ASP A 41 5.39 15.88 5.87
CA ASP A 41 5.65 15.40 7.23
C ASP A 41 7.12 14.97 7.40
N PRO A 42 7.91 15.65 8.26
CA PRO A 42 9.31 15.31 8.48
C PRO A 42 9.50 13.95 9.18
N GLU A 43 8.47 13.41 9.84
CA GLU A 43 8.51 12.09 10.46
C GLU A 43 8.17 10.96 9.46
N ALA A 44 7.74 11.27 8.24
CA ALA A 44 7.36 10.29 7.23
C ALA A 44 8.32 10.33 6.03
N THR A 45 9.06 9.25 5.83
CA THR A 45 9.89 9.08 4.63
C THR A 45 9.19 8.20 3.61
N ILE A 46 8.77 8.78 2.49
CA ILE A 46 8.19 8.03 1.37
C ILE A 46 9.30 7.26 0.65
N VAL A 47 9.18 5.93 0.64
CA VAL A 47 10.09 5.03 -0.07
C VAL A 47 9.63 4.80 -1.51
N ARG A 48 8.31 4.67 -1.71
CA ARG A 48 7.74 4.41 -3.04
C ARG A 48 6.29 4.85 -3.13
N ILE A 49 5.92 5.43 -4.27
CA ILE A 49 4.53 5.73 -4.64
C ILE A 49 4.13 4.81 -5.79
N LYS A 50 3.00 4.12 -5.65
CA LYS A 50 2.36 3.33 -6.70
C LYS A 50 1.07 4.03 -7.10
N ASN A 51 1.14 4.88 -8.12
CA ASN A 51 -0.02 5.59 -8.63
C ASN A 51 -0.77 4.70 -9.65
N ARG A 52 -1.91 4.12 -9.24
CA ARG A 52 -2.80 3.37 -10.14
C ARG A 52 -4.05 4.17 -10.53
N LEU A 53 -4.17 5.43 -10.07
CA LEU A 53 -5.20 6.36 -10.54
C LEU A 53 -4.83 6.97 -11.90
N ASP A 54 -3.54 6.97 -12.27
CA ASP A 54 -3.07 7.52 -13.54
C ASP A 54 -3.85 6.94 -14.74
N PRO A 55 -4.40 7.77 -15.64
CA PRO A 55 -5.10 7.31 -16.84
C PRO A 55 -4.25 6.40 -17.73
N SER A 56 -2.93 6.61 -17.77
CA SER A 56 -1.96 5.82 -18.53
C SER A 56 -1.60 4.48 -17.85
N TYR A 57 -2.02 4.27 -16.60
CA TYR A 57 -1.74 3.03 -15.89
C TYR A 57 -2.52 1.86 -16.49
N ASN A 58 -1.80 0.80 -16.88
CA ASN A 58 -2.41 -0.43 -17.35
C ASN A 58 -3.12 -1.16 -16.19
N SER A 59 -4.43 -0.92 -16.08
CA SER A 59 -5.30 -1.50 -15.05
C SER A 59 -5.41 -3.03 -15.11
N TYR A 60 -5.01 -3.66 -16.23
CA TYR A 60 -4.95 -5.12 -16.33
C TYR A 60 -3.93 -5.73 -15.35
N ALA A 61 -2.90 -4.97 -14.97
CA ALA A 61 -1.92 -5.41 -13.97
C ALA A 61 -2.48 -5.44 -12.54
N SER A 62 -3.55 -4.69 -12.27
CA SER A 62 -4.19 -4.57 -10.96
C SER A 62 -5.61 -5.16 -10.92
N ALA A 63 -5.99 -6.00 -11.89
CA ALA A 63 -7.35 -6.52 -12.01
C ALA A 63 -8.44 -5.43 -12.05
N GLY A 64 -8.11 -4.25 -12.57
CA GLY A 64 -9.02 -3.10 -12.68
C GLY A 64 -9.02 -2.14 -11.48
N TYR A 65 -8.34 -2.47 -10.37
CA TYR A 65 -8.28 -1.58 -9.20
C TYR A 65 -7.45 -0.33 -9.48
N ARG A 66 -8.03 0.83 -9.18
CA ARG A 66 -7.37 2.14 -9.24
C ARG A 66 -7.25 2.72 -7.83
N ASP A 67 -6.05 2.70 -7.27
CA ASP A 67 -5.71 3.22 -5.95
C ASP A 67 -4.34 3.92 -5.96
N VAL A 68 -4.02 4.66 -4.90
CA VAL A 68 -2.66 5.16 -4.66
C VAL A 68 -2.11 4.43 -3.46
N ALA A 69 -1.07 3.62 -3.65
CA ALA A 69 -0.40 2.93 -2.55
C ALA A 69 0.97 3.54 -2.28
N LEU A 70 1.22 3.88 -1.02
CA LEU A 70 2.46 4.46 -0.52
C LEU A 70 3.19 3.41 0.31
N ASN A 71 4.48 3.26 0.05
CA ASN A 71 5.39 2.60 0.97
C ASN A 71 6.14 3.70 1.72
N LEU A 72 6.03 3.73 3.04
CA LEU A 72 6.60 4.77 3.89
C LEU A 72 7.33 4.18 5.08
N ARG A 73 8.33 4.90 5.57
CA ARG A 73 8.98 4.64 6.86
C ARG A 73 8.61 5.77 7.81
N ILE A 74 8.32 5.42 9.05
CA ILE A 74 8.05 6.39 10.11
C ILE A 74 9.36 6.56 10.87
N CYS A 75 9.92 7.75 10.82
CA CYS A 75 11.23 8.11 11.34
C CYS A 75 11.08 9.15 12.46
N ASN A 76 10.57 8.71 13.61
CA ASN A 76 10.45 9.54 14.82
C ASN A 76 11.18 8.93 16.02
N ARG A 77 11.31 9.70 17.12
CA ARG A 77 12.06 9.26 18.31
C ARG A 77 11.57 7.92 18.86
N ARG A 78 10.25 7.66 18.81
CA ARG A 78 9.67 6.39 19.27
C ARG A 78 10.06 5.24 18.35
N SER A 79 9.91 5.40 17.03
CA SER A 79 10.30 4.38 16.06
C SER A 79 11.79 4.04 16.15
N SER A 80 12.66 5.05 16.36
CA SER A 80 14.09 4.85 16.53
C SER A 80 14.43 4.13 17.84
N HIS A 81 13.78 4.50 18.96
CA HIS A 81 13.95 3.78 20.24
C HIS A 81 13.51 2.31 20.17
N MET A 82 12.58 1.99 19.28
CA MET A 82 12.06 0.64 19.07
C MET A 82 12.76 -0.10 17.91
N ALA A 83 13.77 0.51 17.27
CA ALA A 83 14.44 -0.01 16.06
C ALA A 83 13.47 -0.33 14.89
N LEU A 84 12.38 0.44 14.79
CA LEU A 84 11.34 0.33 13.75
C LEU A 84 11.44 1.42 12.68
N ASP A 85 12.39 2.33 12.79
CA ASP A 85 12.68 3.41 11.83
C ASP A 85 13.12 2.90 10.44
N THR A 86 13.54 1.64 10.37
CA THR A 86 13.84 0.94 9.10
C THR A 86 12.62 0.22 8.49
N HIS A 87 11.54 0.04 9.26
CA HIS A 87 10.38 -0.73 8.82
C HIS A 87 9.53 0.03 7.80
N VAL A 88 9.19 -0.65 6.71
CA VAL A 88 8.35 -0.10 5.64
C VAL A 88 6.90 -0.51 5.86
N CYS A 89 6.05 0.48 6.06
CA CYS A 89 4.60 0.35 6.11
C CYS A 89 3.99 0.60 4.73
N GLU A 90 2.92 -0.11 4.39
CA GLU A 90 2.12 0.17 3.19
C GLU A 90 0.82 0.91 3.59
N VAL A 91 0.61 2.11 3.06
CA VAL A 91 -0.64 2.87 3.21
C VAL A 91 -1.33 2.97 1.86
N GLN A 92 -2.59 2.54 1.80
CA GLN A 92 -3.40 2.57 0.60
C GLN A 92 -4.44 3.69 0.70
N LEU A 93 -4.34 4.67 -0.17
CA LEU A 93 -5.32 5.74 -0.32
C LEU A 93 -6.35 5.29 -1.36
N LEU A 94 -7.59 5.13 -0.91
CA LEU A 94 -8.69 4.58 -1.70
C LEU A 94 -9.79 5.62 -1.82
N LEU A 95 -10.39 5.71 -3.00
CA LEU A 95 -11.70 6.37 -3.12
C LEU A 95 -12.78 5.43 -2.60
N LYS A 96 -13.82 5.97 -1.98
CA LYS A 96 -14.92 5.21 -1.38
C LYS A 96 -15.52 4.18 -2.34
N GLN A 97 -15.78 4.59 -3.58
CA GLN A 97 -16.28 3.71 -4.64
C GLN A 97 -15.34 2.51 -4.90
N VAL A 98 -14.03 2.72 -4.84
CA VAL A 98 -13.03 1.65 -5.02
C VAL A 98 -12.92 0.77 -3.77
N ALA A 99 -13.04 1.36 -2.58
CA ALA A 99 -13.02 0.64 -1.31
C ALA A 99 -14.23 -0.31 -1.17
N GLU A 100 -15.41 0.12 -1.60
CA GLU A 100 -16.64 -0.67 -1.61
C GLU A 100 -16.48 -1.93 -2.50
N ILE A 101 -15.99 -1.76 -3.73
CA ILE A 101 -15.73 -2.88 -4.67
C ILE A 101 -14.67 -3.86 -4.11
N LYS A 102 -13.70 -3.36 -3.34
CA LYS A 102 -12.60 -4.16 -2.78
C LYS A 102 -13.08 -5.05 -1.62
N ASN A 103 -14.08 -4.62 -0.85
CA ASN A 103 -14.56 -5.30 0.35
C ASN A 103 -15.57 -6.43 0.09
N GLU A 104 -16.48 -6.29 -0.87
CA GLU A 104 -17.58 -7.26 -1.02
C GLU A 104 -17.16 -8.62 -1.57
N ASP A 105 -16.27 -8.66 -2.56
CA ASP A 105 -15.69 -9.93 -3.11
C ASP A 105 -14.35 -9.72 -3.84
N GLY A 106 -13.91 -8.46 -3.92
CA GLY A 106 -12.81 -8.03 -4.75
C GLY A 106 -11.45 -8.59 -4.34
N HIS A 107 -11.16 -8.62 -3.03
CA HIS A 107 -9.88 -9.11 -2.53
C HIS A 107 -9.65 -10.61 -2.85
N LYS A 108 -10.70 -11.43 -2.77
CA LYS A 108 -10.62 -12.87 -3.12
C LYS A 108 -10.35 -13.07 -4.61
N ARG A 109 -11.07 -12.35 -5.47
CA ARG A 109 -10.86 -12.37 -6.93
C ARG A 109 -9.48 -11.86 -7.33
N TYR A 110 -8.98 -10.82 -6.66
CA TYR A 110 -7.62 -10.33 -6.86
C TYR A 110 -6.57 -11.38 -6.52
N ILE A 111 -6.73 -12.09 -5.39
CA ILE A 111 -5.81 -13.17 -5.01
C ILE A 111 -5.81 -14.28 -6.07
N GLN A 112 -6.99 -14.67 -6.55
CA GLN A 112 -7.13 -15.68 -7.61
C GLN A 112 -6.45 -15.24 -8.92
N PHE A 113 -6.73 -14.02 -9.39
CA PHE A 113 -6.11 -13.46 -10.59
C PHE A 113 -4.59 -13.34 -10.46
N ARG A 114 -4.10 -12.86 -9.32
CA ARG A 114 -2.66 -12.73 -9.04
C ARG A 114 -1.97 -14.09 -9.01
N ASN A 115 -2.57 -15.09 -8.37
CA ASN A 115 -2.01 -16.44 -8.31
C ASN A 115 -1.99 -17.09 -9.71
N ALA A 116 -2.99 -16.82 -10.56
CA ALA A 116 -3.02 -17.30 -11.94
C ALA A 116 -1.94 -16.66 -12.83
N ARG A 117 -1.47 -15.45 -12.52
CA ARG A 117 -0.35 -14.78 -13.22
C ARG A 117 1.03 -15.21 -12.73
N GLY A 118 1.10 -16.00 -11.66
CA GLY A 118 2.34 -16.51 -11.07
C GLY A 118 2.73 -17.92 -11.55
N GLN A 119 2.11 -18.43 -12.62
CA GLN A 119 2.56 -19.59 -13.39
C GLN A 119 3.22 -19.13 -14.69
#